data_AF-A0A7W1K113-F1
#
_entry.id   AF-A0A7W1K113-F1
#
_cell.length_a   1.000
_cell.length_b   1.000
_cell.length_c   1.000
_cell.angle_alpha   90.00
_cell.angle_beta   90.00
_cell.angle_gamma   90.00
#
_symmetry.space_group_name_H-M   'P 1'
#
loop_
_entity.id
_entity.type
_entity.pdbx_description
1 polymer ?
#
loop_
_entity_poly.entity_id
_entity_poly.type
_entity_poly.pdbx_seq_one_letter_code
_entity_poly.pdbx_strand_id
1 'polypeptide(L)'
;MPTSPDNATIAERLAAFAALLDLSGASFYTSRAYRRAAETIRSTKAPIAELVAADRIEELRGIGPGIAGRLRELVETGRIAELDELEREVQPELVGLGRFLGVSPKRMVEIGRALEISTAEEFRTAAAQAG
;
A
#
# COMPACT_ATOMS: atom_id res chain seq x y z
N MET A 1 18.68 -13.69 -7.62
CA MET A 1 17.44 -13.87 -6.83
C MET A 1 16.88 -12.49 -6.56
N PRO A 2 15.55 -12.24 -6.63
CA PRO A 2 15.03 -10.97 -6.16
C PRO A 2 15.49 -10.79 -4.72
N THR A 3 16.15 -9.66 -4.44
CA THR A 3 16.65 -9.35 -3.11
C THR A 3 15.43 -9.27 -2.19
N SER A 4 15.36 -10.12 -1.16
CA SER A 4 14.27 -10.06 -0.19
C SER A 4 14.14 -8.64 0.36
N PRO A 5 12.92 -8.10 0.51
CA PRO A 5 12.74 -6.72 0.92
C PRO A 5 13.28 -6.53 2.33
N ASP A 6 13.92 -5.38 2.56
CA ASP A 6 14.37 -5.02 3.90
C ASP A 6 13.20 -4.56 4.79
N ASN A 7 13.47 -4.43 6.09
CA ASN A 7 12.44 -4.05 7.05
C ASN A 7 11.84 -2.67 6.75
N ALA A 8 12.62 -1.75 6.17
CA ALA A 8 12.14 -0.43 5.80
C ALA A 8 11.08 -0.53 4.70
N THR A 9 11.38 -1.26 3.63
CA THR A 9 10.48 -1.51 2.50
C THR A 9 9.21 -2.21 2.97
N ILE A 10 9.32 -3.24 3.82
CA ILE A 10 8.17 -3.95 4.37
C ILE A 10 7.27 -3.02 5.19
N ALA A 11 7.87 -2.22 6.09
CA ALA A 11 7.14 -1.26 6.90
C ALA A 11 6.42 -0.19 6.06
N GLU A 12 7.07 0.30 5.00
CA GLU A 12 6.47 1.26 4.07
C GLU A 12 5.25 0.68 3.35
N ARG A 13 5.35 -0.56 2.85
CA ARG A 13 4.22 -1.24 2.18
C ARG A 13 3.05 -1.47 3.13
N LEU A 14 3.30 -1.90 4.38
CA LEU A 14 2.22 -2.01 5.38
C LEU A 14 1.62 -0.65 5.77
N ALA A 15 2.43 0.40 5.84
CA ALA A 15 1.95 1.75 6.14
C ALA A 15 1.09 2.31 5.01
N ALA A 16 1.50 2.10 3.74
CA ALA A 16 0.72 2.45 2.57
C ALA A 16 -0.62 1.69 2.56
N PHE A 17 -0.60 0.40 2.85
CA PHE A 17 -1.80 -0.42 2.96
C PHE A 17 -2.75 0.09 4.06
N ALA A 18 -2.23 0.42 5.24
CA ALA A 18 -3.03 1.04 6.30
C ALA A 18 -3.67 2.37 5.88
N ALA A 19 -2.94 3.22 5.15
CA ALA A 19 -3.46 4.50 4.67
C ALA A 19 -4.58 4.32 3.64
N LEU A 20 -4.46 3.34 2.75
CA LEU A 20 -5.48 3.07 1.74
C LEU A 20 -6.71 2.36 2.31
N LEU A 21 -6.55 1.52 3.34
CA LEU A 21 -7.66 1.01 4.12
C LEU A 21 -8.46 2.15 4.79
N ASP A 22 -7.78 3.16 5.34
CA ASP A 22 -8.46 4.34 5.88
C ASP A 22 -9.20 5.12 4.79
N LEU A 23 -8.59 5.31 3.61
CA LEU A 23 -9.18 6.06 2.50
C LEU A 23 -10.37 5.35 1.85
N SER A 24 -10.34 4.02 1.76
CA SER A 24 -11.44 3.20 1.25
C SER A 24 -12.61 3.07 2.23
N GLY A 25 -12.44 3.53 3.47
CA GLY A 25 -13.47 3.41 4.52
C GLY A 25 -13.55 2.00 5.12
N ALA A 26 -12.47 1.23 5.01
CA ALA A 26 -12.36 -0.06 5.70
C ALA A 26 -12.36 0.13 7.23
N SER A 27 -12.42 -0.99 7.96
CA SER A 27 -12.46 -0.97 9.43
C SER A 27 -11.26 -0.24 10.04
N PHE A 28 -11.55 0.78 10.88
CA PHE A 28 -10.55 1.51 11.68
C PHE A 28 -9.64 0.60 12.50
N TYR A 29 -10.18 -0.52 13.00
CA TYR A 29 -9.37 -1.48 13.76
C TYR A 29 -8.34 -2.17 12.87
N THR A 30 -8.71 -2.48 11.63
CA THR A 30 -7.84 -3.14 10.65
C THR A 30 -6.72 -2.20 10.21
N SER A 31 -7.04 -0.98 9.79
CA SER A 31 -6.02 0.00 9.39
C SER A 31 -5.05 0.33 10.53
N ARG A 32 -5.57 0.47 11.77
CA ARG A 32 -4.75 0.68 12.96
C ARG A 32 -3.83 -0.51 13.24
N ALA A 33 -4.27 -1.75 13.04
CA ALA A 33 -3.44 -2.93 13.22
C ALA A 33 -2.26 -2.95 12.25
N TYR A 34 -2.49 -2.67 10.96
CA TYR A 34 -1.42 -2.59 9.96
C TYR A 34 -0.44 -1.44 10.23
N ARG A 35 -0.91 -0.29 10.70
CA ARG A 35 -0.04 0.82 11.12
C ARG A 35 0.88 0.40 12.27
N ARG A 36 0.36 -0.32 13.26
CA ARG A 36 1.14 -0.83 14.40
C ARG A 36 2.14 -1.91 13.98
N ALA A 37 1.77 -2.76 13.03
CA ALA A 37 2.68 -3.72 12.44
C ALA A 37 3.84 -3.01 11.71
N ALA A 38 3.56 -1.99 10.91
CA ALA A 38 4.59 -1.20 10.24
C ALA A 38 5.58 -0.56 11.24
N GLU A 39 5.09 0.02 12.34
CA GLU A 39 5.92 0.57 13.42
C GLU A 39 6.81 -0.51 14.08
N THR A 40 6.23 -1.69 14.34
CA THR A 40 6.93 -2.83 14.95
C THR A 40 8.03 -3.34 14.04
N ILE A 41 7.76 -3.50 12.75
CA ILE A 41 8.73 -3.97 11.75
C ILE A 41 9.87 -2.97 11.59
N ARG A 42 9.56 -1.68 11.48
CA ARG A 42 10.57 -0.62 11.33
C ARG A 42 11.55 -0.57 12.50
N SER A 43 11.07 -0.85 13.71
CA SER A 43 11.89 -0.85 14.94
C SER A 43 12.57 -2.19 15.22
N THR A 44 12.20 -3.26 14.52
CA THR A 44 12.79 -4.58 14.68
C THR A 44 14.16 -4.64 14.00
N LYS A 45 15.18 -5.09 14.75
CA LYS A 45 16.55 -5.26 14.25
C LYS A 45 16.75 -6.54 13.44
N ALA A 46 16.01 -7.59 13.78
CA ALA A 46 16.07 -8.86 13.05
C ALA A 46 15.45 -8.69 11.64
N PRO A 47 16.02 -9.33 10.60
CA PRO A 47 15.44 -9.28 9.26
C PRO A 47 14.06 -9.96 9.25
N ILE A 48 13.01 -9.20 8.92
CA ILE A 48 11.64 -9.72 8.90
C ILE A 48 11.47 -10.80 7.83
N ALA A 49 12.11 -10.62 6.67
CA ALA A 49 12.07 -11.62 5.60
C ALA A 49 12.60 -13.00 6.05
N GLU A 50 13.63 -13.03 6.90
CA GLU A 50 14.16 -14.28 7.45
C GLU A 50 13.20 -14.92 8.46
N LEU A 51 12.55 -14.11 9.31
CA LEU A 51 11.54 -14.60 10.25
C LEU A 51 10.30 -15.15 9.53
N VAL A 52 9.91 -14.54 8.41
CA VAL A 52 8.87 -15.04 7.53
C VAL A 52 9.26 -16.37 6.92
N ALA A 53 10.47 -16.48 6.36
CA ALA A 53 10.98 -17.72 5.76
C ALA A 53 11.11 -18.88 6.77
N ALA A 54 11.37 -18.55 8.04
CA ALA A 54 11.44 -19.51 9.14
C ALA A 54 10.06 -19.86 9.76
N ASP A 55 8.96 -19.25 9.27
CA ASP A 55 7.61 -19.33 9.85
C ASP A 55 7.54 -18.91 11.33
N ARG A 56 8.34 -17.91 11.71
CA ARG A 56 8.46 -17.38 13.08
C ARG A 56 7.93 -15.95 13.23
N ILE A 57 7.34 -15.39 12.18
CA ILE A 57 6.91 -13.99 12.18
C ILE A 57 5.83 -13.67 13.24
N GLU A 58 5.03 -14.66 13.61
CA GLU A 58 3.98 -14.53 14.65
C GLU A 58 4.54 -14.50 16.08
N GLU A 59 5.85 -14.77 16.26
CA GLU A 59 6.53 -14.54 17.55
C GLU A 59 6.67 -13.04 17.86
N LEU A 60 6.55 -12.16 16.84
CA LEU A 60 6.58 -10.71 17.05
C LEU A 60 5.26 -10.24 17.65
N ARG A 61 5.37 -9.60 18.82
CA ARG A 61 4.23 -8.99 19.50
C ARG A 61 3.49 -8.03 18.56
N GLY A 62 2.19 -8.23 18.41
CA GLY A 62 1.33 -7.38 17.58
C GLY A 62 1.21 -7.85 16.12
N ILE A 63 1.87 -8.95 15.76
CA ILE A 63 1.72 -9.60 14.45
C ILE A 63 0.81 -10.83 14.61
N GLY A 64 -0.46 -10.68 14.28
CA GLY A 64 -1.43 -11.78 14.23
C GLY A 64 -1.52 -12.44 12.84
N PRO A 65 -2.32 -13.50 12.69
CA PRO A 65 -2.38 -14.32 11.46
C PRO A 65 -2.67 -13.53 10.18
N GLY A 66 -3.55 -12.52 10.25
CA GLY A 66 -3.87 -11.67 9.09
C GLY A 66 -2.66 -10.86 8.60
N ILE A 67 -1.92 -10.25 9.54
CA ILE A 67 -0.71 -9.49 9.21
C ILE A 67 0.40 -10.43 8.75
N ALA A 68 0.57 -11.57 9.42
CA ALA A 68 1.53 -12.60 9.04
C ALA A 68 1.29 -13.10 7.61
N GLY A 69 0.03 -13.31 7.23
CA GLY A 69 -0.35 -13.65 5.85
C GLY A 69 0.12 -12.60 4.83
N ARG A 70 -0.08 -11.31 5.11
CA ARG A 70 0.40 -10.22 4.22
C ARG A 70 1.90 -10.08 4.18
N LEU A 71 2.59 -10.38 5.28
CA LEU A 71 4.05 -10.40 5.31
C LEU A 71 4.62 -11.54 4.48
N ARG A 72 4.03 -12.74 4.56
CA ARG A 72 4.39 -13.87 3.69
C ARG A 72 4.20 -13.50 2.22
N GLU A 73 3.02 -13.00 1.85
CA GLU A 73 2.72 -12.56 0.49
C GLU A 73 3.73 -11.51 -0.02
N LEU A 74 4.02 -10.49 0.81
CA LEU A 74 4.93 -9.42 0.44
C LEU A 74 6.37 -9.90 0.26
N VAL A 75 6.85 -10.81 1.11
CA VAL A 75 8.21 -11.37 1.02
C VAL A 75 8.35 -12.30 -0.19
N GLU A 76 7.31 -13.10 -0.48
CA GLU A 76 7.32 -14.07 -1.58
C GLU A 76 7.14 -13.41 -2.95
N THR A 77 6.25 -12.42 -3.04
CA THR A 77 5.81 -11.84 -4.32
C THR A 77 6.31 -10.41 -4.56
N GLY A 78 6.81 -9.74 -3.52
CA GLY A 78 7.14 -8.31 -3.55
C GLY A 78 5.91 -7.39 -3.48
N ARG A 79 4.70 -7.94 -3.33
CA ARG A 79 3.44 -7.19 -3.41
C ARG A 79 2.44 -7.64 -2.35
N ILE A 80 1.44 -6.79 -2.10
CA ILE A 80 0.23 -7.14 -1.36
C ILE A 80 -0.91 -6.91 -2.35
N ALA A 81 -1.58 -7.96 -2.79
CA ALA A 81 -2.55 -7.86 -3.89
C ALA A 81 -3.69 -6.87 -3.57
N GLU A 82 -4.19 -6.87 -2.33
CA GLU A 82 -5.22 -5.92 -1.91
C GLU A 82 -4.71 -4.47 -1.85
N LEU A 83 -3.41 -4.25 -1.57
CA LEU A 83 -2.83 -2.92 -1.65
C LEU A 83 -2.89 -2.42 -3.09
N ASP A 84 -2.44 -3.25 -4.04
CA ASP A 84 -2.47 -2.93 -5.47
C ASP A 84 -3.92 -2.68 -5.95
N GLU A 85 -4.91 -3.42 -5.44
CA GLU A 85 -6.33 -3.23 -5.75
C GLU A 85 -6.88 -1.91 -5.18
N LEU A 86 -6.60 -1.62 -3.90
CA LEU A 86 -7.01 -0.36 -3.27
C LEU A 86 -6.36 0.86 -3.92
N GLU A 87 -5.09 0.76 -4.36
CA GLU A 87 -4.42 1.83 -5.11
C GLU A 87 -5.18 2.16 -6.39
N ARG A 88 -5.65 1.14 -7.11
CA ARG A 88 -6.45 1.31 -8.33
C ARG A 88 -7.85 1.85 -8.08
N GLU A 89 -8.47 1.47 -6.97
CA GLU A 89 -9.81 1.92 -6.63
C GLU A 89 -9.82 3.38 -6.16
N VAL A 90 -8.91 3.72 -5.23
CA VAL A 90 -8.84 5.02 -4.56
C VAL A 90 -8.10 6.06 -5.41
N GLN A 91 -7.15 5.62 -6.24
CA GLN A 91 -6.31 6.47 -7.11
C GLN A 91 -5.70 7.67 -6.35
N PRO A 92 -4.96 7.43 -5.24
CA PRO A 92 -4.52 8.47 -4.32
C PRO A 92 -3.65 9.55 -4.99
N GLU A 93 -2.83 9.18 -5.96
CA GLU A 93 -2.01 10.14 -6.73
C GLU A 93 -2.88 11.08 -7.55
N LEU A 94 -3.84 10.53 -8.29
CA LEU A 94 -4.78 11.33 -9.05
C LEU A 94 -5.61 12.20 -8.11
N VAL A 95 -6.19 11.65 -7.05
CA VAL A 95 -6.93 12.43 -6.05
C VAL A 95 -6.10 13.59 -5.48
N GLY A 96 -4.81 13.35 -5.19
CA GLY A 96 -3.87 14.38 -4.75
C GLY A 96 -3.66 15.47 -5.80
N LEU A 97 -3.43 15.06 -7.05
CA LEU A 97 -3.30 15.98 -8.19
C LEU A 97 -4.58 16.79 -8.43
N GLY A 98 -5.74 16.14 -8.37
CA GLY A 98 -7.04 16.78 -8.49
C GLY A 98 -7.22 17.87 -7.45
N ARG A 99 -6.92 17.58 -6.17
CA ARG A 99 -6.97 18.59 -5.10
C ARG A 99 -6.06 19.79 -5.38
N PHE A 100 -4.85 19.55 -5.87
CA PHE A 100 -3.93 20.63 -6.27
C PHE A 100 -4.50 21.48 -7.42
N LEU A 101 -5.19 20.85 -8.38
CA LEU A 101 -5.82 21.51 -9.53
C LEU A 101 -7.24 22.06 -9.24
N GLY A 102 -7.75 21.95 -8.02
CA GLY A 102 -9.12 22.38 -7.66
C GLY A 102 -10.23 21.45 -8.17
N VAL A 103 -9.89 20.21 -8.54
CA VAL A 103 -10.82 19.16 -8.98
C VAL A 103 -11.19 18.27 -7.79
N SER A 104 -12.47 17.90 -7.68
CA SER A 104 -12.93 17.05 -6.59
C SER A 104 -12.37 15.62 -6.70
N PRO A 105 -12.13 14.92 -5.56
CA PRO A 105 -11.64 13.53 -5.57
C PRO A 105 -12.48 12.60 -6.44
N LYS A 106 -13.82 12.70 -6.33
CA LYS A 106 -14.75 11.89 -7.11
C LYS A 106 -14.53 12.08 -8.62
N ARG A 107 -14.46 13.33 -9.08
CA ARG A 107 -14.26 13.63 -10.50
C ARG A 107 -12.91 13.13 -10.99
N MET A 108 -11.90 13.22 -10.15
CA MET A 108 -10.56 12.79 -10.51
C MET A 108 -10.46 11.25 -10.64
N VAL A 109 -11.15 10.51 -9.77
CA VAL A 109 -11.31 9.06 -9.90
C VAL A 109 -12.12 8.69 -11.15
N GLU A 110 -13.18 9.44 -11.47
CA GLU A 110 -13.96 9.24 -12.70
C GLU A 110 -13.10 9.43 -13.95
N ILE A 111 -12.25 10.47 -13.98
CA ILE A 111 -11.30 10.71 -15.07
C ILE A 111 -10.30 9.57 -15.17
N GLY A 112 -9.70 9.16 -14.05
CA GLY A 112 -8.73 8.07 -14.04
C GLY A 112 -9.33 6.76 -14.58
N ARG A 113 -10.55 6.41 -14.15
CA ARG A 113 -11.26 5.24 -14.67
C ARG A 113 -11.59 5.36 -16.16
N ALA A 114 -12.04 6.53 -16.63
CA ALA A 114 -12.40 6.74 -18.02
C ALA A 114 -11.20 6.68 -18.98
N LEU A 115 -10.01 7.06 -18.49
CA LEU A 115 -8.77 7.08 -19.26
C LEU A 115 -7.87 5.85 -18.99
N GLU A 116 -8.30 4.94 -18.12
CA GLU A 116 -7.52 3.79 -17.66
C GLU A 116 -6.16 4.18 -17.04
N ILE A 117 -6.13 5.28 -16.30
CA ILE A 117 -4.93 5.82 -15.62
C ILE A 117 -5.15 5.87 -14.10
N SER A 118 -4.05 5.81 -13.34
CA SER A 118 -4.05 5.84 -11.88
C SER A 118 -2.94 6.70 -11.27
N THR A 119 -2.01 7.20 -12.08
CA THR A 119 -0.85 7.97 -11.61
C THR A 119 -0.82 9.40 -12.15
N ALA A 120 -0.15 10.30 -11.43
CA ALA A 120 0.00 11.68 -11.88
C ALA A 120 0.77 11.79 -13.21
N GLU A 121 1.69 10.85 -13.48
CA GLU A 121 2.47 10.81 -14.72
C GLU A 121 1.63 10.39 -15.93
N GLU A 122 0.81 9.35 -15.77
CA GLU A 122 -0.13 8.93 -16.80
C GLU A 122 -1.12 10.07 -17.12
N PHE A 123 -1.59 10.80 -16.11
CA PHE A 123 -2.43 11.98 -16.33
C PHE A 123 -1.72 13.07 -17.12
N ARG A 124 -0.47 13.41 -16.76
CA ARG A 124 0.34 14.39 -17.51
C ARG A 124 0.49 13.99 -18.98
N THR A 125 0.77 12.72 -19.22
CA THR A 125 0.93 12.17 -20.57
C THR A 125 -0.37 12.27 -21.36
N ALA A 126 -1.51 11.85 -20.77
CA ALA A 126 -2.81 11.92 -21.41
C ALA A 126 -3.23 13.38 -21.73
N ALA A 127 -2.98 14.30 -20.81
CA ALA A 127 -3.29 15.72 -21.00
C ALA A 127 -2.47 16.36 -22.13
N ALA A 128 -1.20 15.96 -22.29
CA ALA A 128 -0.33 16.46 -23.36
C ALA A 128 -0.73 15.97 -24.75
N GLN A 129 -1.39 14.81 -24.86
CA GLN A 129 -1.85 14.24 -26.13
C GLN A 129 -3.22 14.78 -26.57
N ALA A 130 -3.96 15.43 -25.67
CA ALA A 130 -5.30 15.96 -25.92
C ALA A 130 -5.32 17.39 -26.49
N GLY A 131 -4.16 18.03 -26.66
CA GLY A 131 -3.98 19.38 -27.23
C GLY A 131 -3.32 19.36 -28.59
#